data_AF-C6CJT7-F1
#
_entry.id   AF-C6CJT7-F1
#
_cell.length_a   1.000
_cell.length_b   1.000
_cell.length_c   1.000
_cell.angle_alpha   90.00
_cell.angle_beta   90.00
_cell.angle_gamma   90.00
#
_symmetry.space_group_name_H-M   'P 1'
#
loop_
_entity.id
_entity.type
_entity.pdbx_description
1 polymer ?
#
loop_
_entity_poly.entity_id
_entity_poly.type
_entity_poly.pdbx_seq_one_letter_code
_entity_poly.pdbx_strand_id
1 'polypeptide(L)'
;MKVLLAILILITPLSSYSTIKLTKINDSSILKKLIIKGQASDISRIKIQKDQTFDISENGKYIGTIVPAEGYYNNIEPLCFIGWSSDNKNISDIKVSIGRGFFETVTCLSLDAVGKIEARGRTFIGFVYTVALRDRTSQNYFLLELDKDRKTITDVSNTIEKLQFYSEKKSIIVLKKYLEENLQAVKS
;
A
#
# COMPACT_ATOMS: atom_id res chain seq x y z
N MET A 1 -27.18 -41.53 39.44
CA MET A 1 -26.21 -40.90 38.51
C MET A 1 -26.85 -40.68 37.15
N LYS A 2 -27.62 -39.60 36.93
CA LYS A 2 -28.20 -39.28 35.61
C LYS A 2 -28.47 -37.78 35.43
N VAL A 3 -27.57 -36.90 35.87
CA VAL A 3 -27.65 -35.47 35.52
C VAL A 3 -26.24 -34.90 35.48
N LEU A 4 -25.44 -35.32 34.51
CA LEU A 4 -24.11 -34.75 34.30
C LEU A 4 -23.72 -34.83 32.83
N LEU A 5 -24.60 -34.32 31.96
CA LEU A 5 -24.34 -34.32 30.52
C LEU A 5 -25.14 -33.23 29.80
N ALA A 6 -24.91 -31.97 30.14
CA ALA A 6 -25.55 -30.86 29.41
C ALA A 6 -24.83 -29.51 29.52
N ILE A 7 -23.49 -29.46 29.52
CA ILE A 7 -22.77 -28.18 29.32
C ILE A 7 -21.52 -28.45 28.47
N LEU A 8 -21.73 -28.77 27.19
CA LEU A 8 -20.69 -28.60 26.17
C LEU A 8 -21.02 -27.29 25.45
N ILE A 9 -20.67 -26.17 26.09
CA ILE A 9 -20.76 -24.85 25.48
C ILE A 9 -19.78 -24.87 24.30
N LEU A 10 -20.32 -24.78 23.09
CA LEU A 10 -19.58 -24.55 21.85
C LEU A 10 -18.71 -23.31 22.02
N ILE A 11 -17.42 -23.51 22.31
CA ILE A 11 -16.40 -22.47 22.13
C ILE A 11 -16.07 -22.48 20.64
N THR A 12 -17.01 -22.02 19.80
CA THR A 12 -16.63 -21.69 18.42
C THR A 12 -15.76 -20.45 18.48
N PRO A 13 -14.49 -20.50 18.03
CA PRO A 13 -13.69 -19.29 17.94
C PRO A 13 -14.41 -18.36 16.95
N LEU A 14 -14.92 -17.24 17.47
CA LEU A 14 -15.29 -16.10 16.64
C LEU A 14 -13.98 -15.58 16.05
N SER A 15 -13.57 -16.12 14.90
CA SER A 15 -12.52 -15.52 14.09
C SER A 15 -13.05 -14.16 13.61
N SER A 16 -12.76 -13.12 14.40
CA SER A 16 -13.04 -11.74 14.04
C SER A 16 -12.18 -11.41 12.82
N TYR A 17 -12.77 -11.52 11.63
CA TYR A 17 -12.16 -11.03 10.40
C TYR A 17 -12.20 -9.51 10.44
N SER A 18 -11.12 -8.96 10.97
CA SER A 18 -10.92 -7.53 11.01
C SER A 18 -10.91 -6.97 9.59
N THR A 19 -11.94 -6.22 9.24
CA THR A 19 -12.16 -5.79 7.86
C THR A 19 -11.46 -4.47 7.62
N ILE A 20 -10.36 -4.49 6.86
CA ILE A 20 -9.72 -3.27 6.39
C ILE A 20 -10.58 -2.65 5.29
N LYS A 21 -10.78 -1.34 5.31
CA LYS A 21 -11.52 -0.60 4.29
C LYS A 21 -10.68 0.55 3.77
N LEU A 22 -10.62 0.66 2.45
CA LEU A 22 -10.12 1.84 1.75
C LEU A 22 -11.30 2.73 1.40
N THR A 23 -11.28 3.97 1.89
CA THR A 23 -12.30 4.97 1.59
C THR A 23 -11.64 6.10 0.83
N LYS A 24 -12.07 6.33 -0.41
CA LYS A 24 -11.52 7.42 -1.22
C LYS A 24 -11.77 8.75 -0.53
N ILE A 25 -10.76 9.61 -0.50
CA ILE A 25 -10.87 10.96 0.05
C ILE A 25 -10.39 12.01 -0.95
N ASN A 26 -10.82 13.25 -0.73
CA ASN A 26 -10.38 14.42 -1.51
C ASN A 26 -10.06 15.61 -0.58
N ASP A 27 -9.61 15.35 0.65
CA ASP A 27 -9.32 16.41 1.63
C ASP A 27 -8.14 17.27 1.19
N SER A 28 -8.43 18.51 0.79
CA SER A 28 -7.41 19.47 0.34
C SER A 28 -6.32 19.78 1.38
N SER A 29 -6.59 19.60 2.67
CA SER A 29 -5.63 19.85 3.76
C SER A 29 -4.47 18.87 3.71
N ILE A 30 -4.75 17.56 3.69
CA ILE A 30 -3.70 16.53 3.68
C ILE A 30 -2.91 16.57 2.37
N LEU A 31 -3.57 16.89 1.25
CA LEU A 31 -2.91 17.06 -0.04
C LEU A 31 -1.88 18.21 -0.02
N LYS A 32 -2.21 19.36 0.59
CA LYS A 32 -1.26 20.47 0.76
C LYS A 32 -0.09 20.08 1.65
N LYS A 33 -0.34 19.33 2.72
CA LYS A 33 0.70 18.83 3.62
C LYS A 33 1.68 17.89 2.92
N LEU A 34 1.21 17.09 1.96
CA LEU A 34 2.10 16.27 1.12
C LEU A 34 3.02 17.12 0.27
N ILE A 35 2.52 18.17 -0.36
CA ILE A 35 3.36 19.07 -1.18
C ILE A 35 4.46 19.68 -0.32
N ILE A 36 4.12 20.23 0.86
CA ILE A 36 5.08 20.83 1.78
C ILE A 36 6.13 19.81 2.23
N LYS A 37 5.69 18.61 2.65
CA LYS A 37 6.60 17.56 3.12
C LYS A 37 7.50 17.04 2.00
N GLY A 38 6.96 16.87 0.80
CA GLY A 38 7.72 16.43 -0.37
C GLY A 38 8.77 17.46 -0.80
N GLN A 39 8.42 18.75 -0.82
CA GLN A 39 9.38 19.83 -1.10
C GLN A 39 10.51 19.88 -0.07
N ALA A 40 10.20 19.69 1.21
CA ALA A 40 11.20 19.57 2.28
C ALA A 40 12.08 18.30 2.15
N SER A 41 11.72 17.38 1.24
CA SER A 41 12.46 16.14 0.94
C SER A 41 13.04 16.18 -0.49
N ASP A 42 13.28 17.38 -1.02
CA ASP A 42 13.82 17.66 -2.36
C ASP A 42 12.98 17.11 -3.54
N ILE A 43 11.69 16.87 -3.32
CA ILE A 43 10.75 16.50 -4.37
C ILE A 43 10.02 17.75 -4.86
N SER A 44 10.19 18.08 -6.12
CA SER A 44 9.52 19.21 -6.78
C SER A 44 8.48 18.75 -7.79
N ARG A 45 7.72 19.72 -8.33
CA ARG A 45 6.68 19.50 -9.35
C ARG A 45 5.69 18.40 -8.96
N ILE A 46 5.33 18.37 -7.68
CA ILE A 46 4.48 17.32 -7.10
C ILE A 46 3.08 17.40 -7.71
N LYS A 47 2.63 16.29 -8.27
CA LYS A 47 1.25 16.11 -8.72
C LYS A 47 0.64 14.90 -8.04
N ILE A 48 -0.44 15.15 -7.32
CA ILE A 48 -1.12 14.17 -6.48
C ILE A 48 -2.11 13.37 -7.31
N GLN A 49 -2.12 12.05 -7.14
CA GLN A 49 -3.09 11.13 -7.73
C GLN A 49 -4.37 11.12 -6.89
N LYS A 50 -5.15 12.21 -6.97
CA LYS A 50 -6.34 12.43 -6.13
C LYS A 50 -7.33 11.28 -6.20
N ASP A 51 -7.50 10.71 -7.40
CA ASP A 51 -8.44 9.61 -7.60
C ASP A 51 -8.05 8.31 -6.91
N GLN A 52 -6.79 8.20 -6.48
CA GLN A 52 -6.22 7.04 -5.78
C GLN A 52 -5.69 7.41 -4.38
N THR A 53 -6.27 8.42 -3.75
CA THR A 53 -6.00 8.79 -2.35
C THR A 53 -7.05 8.16 -1.43
N PHE A 54 -6.62 7.48 -0.37
CA PHE A 54 -7.52 6.69 0.48
C PHE A 54 -7.22 6.83 1.97
N ASP A 55 -8.28 6.95 2.76
CA ASP A 55 -8.25 6.62 4.18
C ASP A 55 -8.35 5.10 4.36
N ILE A 56 -7.52 4.59 5.26
CA ILE A 56 -7.49 3.20 5.71
C ILE A 56 -8.12 3.14 7.08
N SER A 57 -9.17 2.33 7.21
CA SER A 57 -9.79 2.03 8.50
C SER A 57 -9.93 0.54 8.72
N GLU A 58 -9.94 0.14 9.98
CA GLU A 58 -10.19 -1.22 10.44
C GLU A 58 -11.39 -1.19 11.39
N ASN A 59 -12.45 -1.93 11.04
CA ASN A 59 -13.68 -1.96 11.84
C ASN A 59 -14.20 -0.55 12.18
N GLY A 60 -14.10 0.38 11.23
CA GLY A 60 -14.49 1.78 11.38
C GLY A 60 -13.49 2.69 12.11
N LYS A 61 -12.42 2.14 12.70
CA LYS A 61 -11.36 2.92 13.34
C LYS A 61 -10.31 3.34 12.31
N TYR A 62 -9.99 4.63 12.26
CA TYR A 62 -8.96 5.16 11.39
C TYR A 62 -7.56 4.63 11.73
N ILE A 63 -6.86 4.09 10.73
CA ILE A 63 -5.46 3.66 10.82
C ILE A 63 -4.54 4.71 10.23
N GLY A 64 -4.81 5.15 9.00
CA GLY A 64 -3.95 6.09 8.30
C GLY A 64 -4.50 6.48 6.92
N THR A 65 -3.84 7.41 6.25
CA THR A 65 -4.16 7.89 4.91
C THR A 65 -2.97 7.67 4.00
N ILE A 66 -3.22 7.11 2.82
CA ILE A 66 -2.24 7.01 1.73
C ILE A 66 -2.54 8.06 0.66
N VAL A 67 -1.52 8.82 0.28
CA VAL A 67 -1.60 9.89 -0.71
C VAL A 67 -0.54 9.66 -1.79
N PRO A 68 -0.86 8.93 -2.87
CA PRO A 68 0.09 8.70 -3.95
C PRO A 68 0.30 9.96 -4.80
N ALA A 69 1.53 10.16 -5.26
CA ALA A 69 1.91 11.31 -6.08
C ALA A 69 3.08 10.98 -7.02
N GLU A 70 3.22 11.80 -8.05
CA GLU A 70 4.41 11.88 -8.92
C GLU A 70 5.14 13.20 -8.67
N GLY A 71 6.44 13.23 -8.94
CA GLY A 71 7.27 14.41 -8.76
C GLY A 71 8.67 14.21 -9.32
N TYR A 72 9.54 15.18 -9.07
CA TYR A 72 10.93 15.16 -9.52
C TYR A 72 11.86 15.33 -8.32
N TYR A 73 12.73 14.36 -8.09
CA TYR A 73 13.79 14.49 -7.09
C TYR A 73 14.90 15.40 -7.61
N ASN A 74 15.36 16.33 -6.77
CA ASN A 74 16.37 17.33 -7.10
C ASN A 74 16.08 18.11 -8.40
N ASN A 75 14.80 18.25 -8.77
CA ASN A 75 14.33 18.84 -10.04
C ASN A 75 14.74 18.09 -11.33
N ILE A 76 15.31 16.89 -11.23
CA ILE A 76 15.90 16.18 -12.38
C ILE A 76 15.25 14.82 -12.58
N GLU A 77 15.19 14.00 -11.52
CA GLU A 77 14.83 12.59 -11.61
C GLU A 77 13.33 12.39 -11.39
N PRO A 78 12.54 11.96 -12.40
CA PRO A 78 11.12 11.69 -12.21
C PRO A 78 10.93 10.47 -11.29
N LEU A 79 10.02 10.59 -10.32
CA LEU A 79 9.67 9.52 -9.41
C LEU A 79 8.18 9.49 -9.08
N CYS A 80 7.73 8.34 -8.59
CA CYS A 80 6.46 8.21 -7.88
C CYS A 80 6.71 7.89 -6.42
N PHE A 81 5.87 8.42 -5.55
CA PHE A 81 5.98 8.26 -4.11
C PHE A 81 4.61 8.25 -3.44
N ILE A 82 4.57 7.79 -2.20
CA ILE A 82 3.38 7.69 -1.37
C ILE A 82 3.62 8.49 -0.10
N GLY A 83 2.80 9.50 0.12
CA GLY A 83 2.67 10.14 1.42
C GLY A 83 1.85 9.29 2.37
N TRP A 84 2.33 9.11 3.59
CA TRP A 84 1.62 8.44 4.67
C TRP A 84 1.25 9.43 5.77
N SER A 85 0.01 9.35 6.23
CA SER A 85 -0.45 10.04 7.42
C SER A 85 -1.02 9.05 8.42
N SER A 86 -0.47 8.98 9.63
CA SER A 86 -1.02 8.14 10.71
C SER A 86 -2.12 8.83 11.52
N ASP A 87 -2.36 10.14 11.27
CA ASP A 87 -3.26 11.01 12.06
C ASP A 87 -4.28 11.81 11.23
N ASN A 88 -4.23 11.72 9.90
CA ASN A 88 -5.00 12.48 8.92
C ASN A 88 -4.77 14.00 8.97
N LYS A 89 -3.69 14.44 9.63
CA LYS A 89 -3.37 15.86 9.82
C LYS A 89 -2.01 16.21 9.24
N ASN A 90 -1.05 15.31 9.38
CA ASN A 90 0.32 15.49 8.93
C ASN A 90 0.80 14.29 8.10
N ILE A 91 1.68 14.55 7.16
CA ILE A 91 2.42 13.48 6.47
C ILE A 91 3.59 13.07 7.35
N SER A 92 3.46 11.92 7.99
CA SER A 92 4.47 11.38 8.90
C SER A 92 5.63 10.73 8.14
N ASP A 93 5.39 10.19 6.95
CA ASP A 93 6.41 9.51 6.15
C ASP A 93 6.17 9.67 4.65
N ILE A 94 7.24 9.54 3.86
CA ILE A 94 7.22 9.47 2.39
C ILE A 94 7.96 8.20 1.96
N LYS A 95 7.26 7.33 1.23
CA LYS A 95 7.87 6.15 0.59
C LYS A 95 8.02 6.39 -0.90
N VAL A 96 9.26 6.43 -1.39
CA VAL A 96 9.51 6.45 -2.84
C VAL A 96 9.20 5.07 -3.40
N SER A 97 8.36 5.03 -4.43
CA SER A 97 7.78 3.80 -4.98
C SER A 97 8.36 3.39 -6.33
N ILE A 98 8.67 4.35 -7.21
CA ILE A 98 9.25 4.11 -8.55
C ILE A 98 10.24 5.25 -8.84
N GLY A 99 11.33 4.96 -9.54
CA GLY A 99 12.30 5.96 -10.00
C GLY A 99 13.52 6.13 -9.10
N ARG A 100 13.55 5.50 -7.92
CA ARG A 100 14.75 5.40 -7.04
C ARG A 100 14.75 4.08 -6.28
N GLY A 101 15.88 3.74 -5.67
CA GLY A 101 16.04 2.53 -4.86
C GLY A 101 15.86 1.27 -5.71
N PHE A 102 15.01 0.35 -5.27
CA PHE A 102 14.74 -0.91 -5.98
C PHE A 102 14.22 -0.70 -7.41
N PHE A 103 13.65 0.48 -7.72
CA PHE A 103 13.11 0.82 -9.04
C PHE A 103 13.85 2.00 -9.70
N GLU A 104 15.15 2.15 -9.46
CA GLU A 104 15.96 3.25 -10.00
C GLU A 104 16.06 3.28 -11.54
N THR A 105 15.95 2.12 -12.18
CA THR A 105 16.12 2.00 -13.64
C THR A 105 14.85 2.24 -14.44
N VAL A 106 13.73 2.53 -13.77
CA VAL A 106 12.43 2.71 -14.42
C VAL A 106 11.77 4.02 -14.07
N THR A 107 11.17 4.64 -15.07
CA THR A 107 10.46 5.91 -14.91
C THR A 107 8.98 5.65 -14.67
N CYS A 108 8.42 6.31 -13.66
CA CYS A 108 6.99 6.26 -13.41
C CYS A 108 6.22 7.01 -14.51
N LEU A 109 5.23 6.36 -15.13
CA LEU A 109 4.34 7.00 -16.10
C LEU A 109 2.94 7.23 -15.53
N SER A 110 2.35 6.21 -14.90
CA SER A 110 1.04 6.32 -14.26
C SER A 110 0.88 5.33 -13.11
N LEU A 111 0.04 5.70 -12.15
CA LEU A 111 -0.51 4.79 -11.15
C LEU A 111 -1.85 4.25 -11.67
N ASP A 112 -1.88 2.97 -12.00
CA ASP A 112 -3.03 2.33 -12.63
C ASP A 112 -4.04 1.84 -11.58
N ALA A 113 -3.55 1.31 -10.46
CA ALA A 113 -4.41 0.78 -9.40
C ALA A 113 -3.76 0.80 -8.02
N VAL A 114 -4.59 0.97 -7.00
CA VAL A 114 -4.27 0.78 -5.59
C VAL A 114 -5.31 -0.15 -4.99
N GLY A 115 -4.88 -1.10 -4.16
CA GLY A 115 -5.81 -1.99 -3.48
C GLY A 115 -5.25 -2.58 -2.20
N LYS A 116 -6.16 -2.86 -1.27
CA LYS A 116 -5.83 -3.61 -0.06
C LYS A 116 -5.69 -5.10 -0.38
N ILE A 117 -4.78 -5.77 0.31
CA ILE A 117 -4.57 -7.21 0.22
C ILE A 117 -4.44 -7.75 1.64
N GLU A 118 -5.30 -8.68 2.00
CA GLU A 118 -5.16 -9.45 3.25
C GLU A 118 -4.68 -10.85 2.85
N ALA A 119 -3.52 -11.24 3.34
CA ALA A 119 -2.91 -12.54 3.05
C ALA A 119 -2.17 -13.06 4.28
N ARG A 120 -2.47 -14.30 4.68
CA ARG A 120 -1.75 -15.01 5.77
C ARG A 120 -1.69 -14.23 7.10
N GLY A 121 -2.77 -13.52 7.45
CA GLY A 121 -2.86 -12.71 8.68
C GLY A 121 -2.18 -11.34 8.61
N ARG A 122 -1.57 -11.00 7.47
CA ARG A 122 -0.91 -9.71 7.22
C ARG A 122 -1.76 -8.84 6.30
N THR A 123 -1.62 -7.53 6.44
CA THR A 123 -2.33 -6.54 5.60
C THR A 123 -1.32 -5.80 4.76
N PHE A 124 -1.58 -5.72 3.46
CA PHE A 124 -0.76 -5.00 2.51
C PHE A 124 -1.60 -4.01 1.70
N ILE A 125 -0.95 -2.99 1.18
CA ILE A 125 -1.47 -2.11 0.15
C ILE A 125 -0.60 -2.31 -1.09
N GLY A 126 -1.21 -2.85 -2.14
CA GLY A 126 -0.58 -3.04 -3.43
C GLY A 126 -0.84 -1.87 -4.35
N PHE A 127 0.16 -1.52 -5.15
CA PHE A 127 0.12 -0.49 -6.17
C PHE A 127 0.54 -1.11 -7.50
N VAL A 128 -0.16 -0.76 -8.57
CA VAL A 128 0.19 -1.15 -9.95
C VAL A 128 0.55 0.11 -10.70
N TYR A 129 1.79 0.18 -11.18
CA TYR A 129 2.28 1.30 -11.98
C TYR A 129 2.50 0.86 -13.41
N THR A 130 2.15 1.71 -14.37
CA THR A 130 2.77 1.66 -15.69
C THR A 130 4.07 2.45 -15.64
N VAL A 131 5.14 1.84 -16.13
CA VAL A 131 6.51 2.37 -16.10
C VAL A 131 7.15 2.33 -17.48
N ALA A 132 8.04 3.29 -17.75
CA ALA A 132 8.90 3.26 -18.93
C ALA A 132 10.22 2.53 -18.60
N LEU A 133 10.57 1.60 -19.47
CA LEU A 133 11.89 1.03 -19.66
C LEU A 133 12.54 1.72 -20.87
N ARG A 134 13.81 1.39 -21.16
CA ARG A 134 14.58 2.02 -22.25
C ARG A 134 13.90 1.93 -23.63
N ASP A 135 13.20 0.84 -23.91
CA ASP A 135 12.69 0.48 -25.24
C ASP A 135 11.18 0.18 -25.27
N ARG A 136 10.52 0.15 -24.10
CA ARG A 136 9.11 -0.26 -23.97
C ARG A 136 8.48 0.25 -22.69
N THR A 137 7.17 0.12 -22.59
CA THR A 137 6.45 0.24 -21.31
C THR A 137 6.27 -1.13 -20.67
N SER A 138 6.23 -1.17 -19.35
CA SER A 138 5.87 -2.36 -18.56
C SER A 138 4.94 -1.96 -17.43
N GLN A 139 4.40 -2.94 -16.72
CA GLN A 139 3.78 -2.71 -15.43
C GLN A 139 4.69 -3.22 -14.31
N ASN A 140 4.73 -2.51 -13.19
CA ASN A 140 5.42 -2.91 -11.97
C ASN A 140 4.49 -2.85 -10.77
N TYR A 141 4.76 -3.72 -9.78
CA TYR A 141 4.10 -3.66 -8.48
C TYR A 141 4.97 -2.91 -7.48
N PHE A 142 4.34 -2.09 -6.64
CA PHE A 142 4.92 -1.65 -5.38
C PHE A 142 4.04 -2.16 -4.24
N LEU A 143 4.66 -2.58 -3.13
CA LEU A 143 3.95 -3.25 -2.04
C LEU A 143 4.34 -2.67 -0.69
N LEU A 144 3.35 -2.16 0.02
CA LEU A 144 3.48 -1.74 1.41
C LEU A 144 2.84 -2.77 2.32
N GLU A 145 3.52 -3.14 3.40
CA GLU A 145 2.89 -3.80 4.54
C GLU A 145 2.41 -2.76 5.55
N LEU A 146 1.20 -2.98 6.09
CA LEU A 146 0.58 -2.15 7.11
C LEU A 146 0.68 -2.82 8.48
N ASP A 147 1.44 -2.21 9.39
CA ASP A 147 1.36 -2.51 10.82
C ASP A 147 0.23 -1.69 11.43
N LYS A 148 -0.86 -2.36 11.75
CA LYS A 148 -2.12 -1.73 12.19
C LYS A 148 -2.04 -1.22 13.62
N ASP A 149 -1.26 -1.90 14.46
CA ASP A 149 -1.09 -1.57 15.87
C ASP A 149 -0.22 -0.31 16.02
N ARG A 150 0.87 -0.25 15.23
CA ARG A 150 1.79 0.90 15.23
C ARG A 150 1.37 2.01 14.28
N LYS A 151 0.41 1.76 13.39
CA LYS A 151 -0.02 2.68 12.31
C LYS A 151 1.14 3.11 11.42
N THR A 152 1.97 2.15 11.04
CA THR A 152 3.15 2.37 10.19
C THR A 152 3.05 1.57 8.92
N ILE A 153 3.74 2.04 7.88
CA ILE A 153 3.88 1.34 6.60
C ILE A 153 5.35 0.98 6.33
N THR A 154 5.58 -0.19 5.75
CA THR A 154 6.91 -0.69 5.40
C THR A 154 6.93 -1.10 3.93
N ASP A 155 7.94 -0.67 3.17
CA ASP A 155 8.16 -1.17 1.82
C ASP A 155 8.68 -2.60 1.87
N VAL A 156 7.93 -3.50 1.25
CA VAL A 156 8.23 -4.94 1.15
C VAL A 156 8.24 -5.40 -0.30
N SER A 157 8.49 -4.49 -1.25
CA SER A 157 8.47 -4.76 -2.70
C SER A 157 9.53 -5.78 -3.12
N ASN A 158 10.60 -5.94 -2.36
CA ASN A 158 11.60 -7.00 -2.55
C ASN A 158 11.00 -8.42 -2.44
N THR A 159 9.94 -8.61 -1.66
CA THR A 159 9.26 -9.92 -1.53
C THR A 159 8.54 -10.36 -2.80
N ILE A 160 8.30 -9.43 -3.72
CA ILE A 160 7.61 -9.64 -4.99
C ILE A 160 8.49 -9.28 -6.19
N GLU A 161 9.82 -9.25 -6.02
CA GLU A 161 10.80 -8.99 -7.09
C GLU A 161 10.59 -9.88 -8.31
N LYS A 162 10.28 -11.16 -8.09
CA LYS A 162 10.00 -12.15 -9.14
C LYS A 162 8.79 -11.81 -10.01
N LEU A 163 7.97 -10.84 -9.60
CA LEU A 163 6.84 -10.38 -10.39
C LEU A 163 7.18 -9.17 -11.24
N GLN A 164 8.33 -8.52 -11.08
CA GLN A 164 8.61 -7.26 -11.78
C GLN A 164 9.03 -7.48 -13.24
N PHE A 165 8.75 -6.50 -14.11
CA PHE A 165 9.22 -6.47 -15.51
C PHE A 165 8.76 -7.62 -16.43
N TYR A 166 7.76 -8.40 -16.02
CA TYR A 166 7.12 -9.41 -16.88
C TYR A 166 6.03 -8.79 -17.75
N SER A 167 5.83 -9.38 -18.94
CA SER A 167 4.84 -8.94 -19.94
C SER A 167 3.39 -9.25 -19.57
N GLU A 168 3.17 -10.02 -18.51
CA GLU A 168 1.82 -10.35 -18.05
C GLU A 168 1.12 -9.13 -17.43
N LYS A 169 -0.16 -8.97 -17.78
CA LYS A 169 -1.01 -7.91 -17.25
C LYS A 169 -1.08 -7.98 -15.73
N LYS A 170 -0.74 -6.89 -15.07
CA LYS A 170 -0.72 -6.79 -13.61
C LYS A 170 -2.06 -6.34 -13.04
N SER A 171 -2.40 -6.88 -11.88
CA SER A 171 -3.59 -6.48 -11.11
C SER A 171 -3.42 -6.82 -9.64
N ILE A 172 -4.17 -6.13 -8.78
CA ILE A 172 -4.20 -6.40 -7.34
C ILE A 172 -4.64 -7.84 -7.04
N ILE A 173 -5.53 -8.42 -7.85
CA ILE A 173 -6.03 -9.79 -7.68
C ILE A 173 -4.90 -10.81 -7.91
N VAL A 174 -4.11 -10.63 -8.97
CA VAL A 174 -2.96 -11.50 -9.27
C VAL A 174 -1.91 -11.38 -8.16
N LEU A 175 -1.63 -10.16 -7.70
CA LEU A 175 -0.70 -9.93 -6.59
C LEU A 175 -1.17 -10.61 -5.30
N LYS A 176 -2.48 -10.52 -4.98
CA LYS A 176 -3.07 -11.22 -3.84
C LYS A 176 -2.83 -12.72 -3.92
N LYS A 177 -3.14 -13.35 -5.06
CA LYS A 177 -2.97 -14.80 -5.25
C LYS A 177 -1.51 -15.22 -5.01
N TYR A 178 -0.56 -14.48 -5.58
CA TYR A 178 0.86 -14.74 -5.36
C TYR A 178 1.24 -14.69 -3.87
N LEU A 179 0.78 -13.67 -3.14
CA LEU A 179 1.07 -13.51 -1.71
C LEU A 179 0.44 -14.64 -0.87
N GLU A 180 -0.76 -15.11 -1.22
CA GLU A 180 -1.39 -16.24 -0.53
C GLU A 180 -0.61 -17.56 -0.68
N GLU A 181 -0.02 -17.78 -1.87
CA GLU A 181 0.75 -18.97 -2.22
C GLU A 181 2.18 -18.96 -1.66
N ASN A 182 2.81 -17.78 -1.59
CA ASN A 182 4.26 -17.66 -1.33
C ASN A 182 4.62 -17.09 0.04
N LEU A 183 3.67 -16.49 0.79
CA LEU A 183 3.93 -16.06 2.16
C LEU A 183 3.81 -17.24 3.14
N GLN A 184 4.79 -17.37 4.02
CA GLN A 184 4.66 -18.24 5.18
C GLN A 184 3.55 -17.71 6.09
N ALA A 185 2.70 -18.61 6.59
CA ALA A 185 1.65 -18.25 7.52
C ALA A 185 2.26 -17.71 8.82
N VAL A 186 1.69 -16.63 9.37
CA VAL A 186 1.97 -16.23 10.75
C VAL A 186 1.45 -17.36 11.65
N LYS A 187 2.36 -18.02 12.39
CA LYS A 187 1.95 -18.91 13.48
C LYS A 187 1.33 -18.04 14.57
N SER A 188 0.02 -18.15 14.74
CA SER A 188 -0.73 -17.59 15.86
C SER A 188 -0.34 -18.26 17.17
#